data_AF-A0A379VTP6-F1
#
_entry.id   AF-A0A379VTP6-F1
#
_cell.length_a   1.000
_cell.length_b   1.000
_cell.length_c   1.000
_cell.angle_alpha   90.00
_cell.angle_beta   90.00
_cell.angle_gamma   90.00
#
_symmetry.space_group_name_H-M   'P 1'
#
loop_
_entity.id
_entity.type
_entity.pdbx_description
1 polymer ?
#
loop_
_entity_poly.entity_id
_entity_poly.type
_entity_poly.pdbx_seq_one_letter_code
_entity_poly.pdbx_strand_id
1 'polypeptide(L)'
;MWVSNPSWPNHKSVFNAAGLEVREYAYYDAENHTLDFEALQASLSEAQAGDVVLFHGCCHNPTGIDPTLEQWQVLAELSVEKGWLPLFDFAYQGFARGLEEDAEGLRAFAALHKELIVASSYSKKLRLI
;
A
#
# COMPACT_ATOMS: atom_id res chain seq x y z
N MET A 1 2.82 4.85 -11.72
CA MET A 1 2.74 3.90 -10.59
C MET A 1 3.56 4.43 -9.44
N TRP A 2 3.03 4.42 -8.22
CA TRP A 2 3.74 4.78 -7.01
C TRP A 2 3.92 3.55 -6.12
N VAL A 3 5.14 3.34 -5.63
CA VAL A 3 5.52 2.19 -4.81
C VAL A 3 6.28 2.68 -3.57
N SER A 4 6.07 2.06 -2.41
CA SER A 4 6.76 2.47 -1.18
C SER A 4 8.28 2.37 -1.32
N ASN A 5 9.04 3.21 -0.63
CA ASN A 5 10.47 3.06 -0.46
C ASN A 5 10.81 2.74 1.00
N PRO A 6 11.25 1.51 1.33
CA PRO A 6 11.44 0.36 0.43
C PRO A 6 10.12 -0.37 0.09
N SER A 7 10.18 -1.36 -0.83
CA SER A 7 9.08 -2.29 -1.14
C SER A 7 9.61 -3.66 -1.54
N TRP A 8 8.71 -4.62 -1.79
CA TRP A 8 9.09 -5.91 -2.35
C TRP A 8 9.82 -5.72 -3.70
N PRO A 9 11.04 -6.26 -3.89
CA PRO A 9 11.90 -5.94 -5.04
C PRO A 9 11.24 -6.15 -6.41
N ASN A 10 10.32 -7.10 -6.51
CA ASN A 10 9.69 -7.45 -7.78
C ASN A 10 8.60 -6.46 -8.22
N HIS A 11 8.06 -5.61 -7.34
CA HIS A 11 7.02 -4.64 -7.72
C HIS A 11 7.49 -3.74 -8.87
N LYS A 12 8.67 -3.14 -8.73
CA LYS A 12 9.24 -2.26 -9.76
C LYS A 12 9.45 -3.02 -11.07
N SER A 13 9.99 -4.23 -11.01
CA SER A 13 10.24 -5.06 -12.20
C SER A 13 8.95 -5.40 -12.95
N VAL A 14 7.89 -5.79 -12.24
CA VAL A 14 6.60 -6.12 -12.85
C VAL A 14 5.98 -4.91 -13.55
N PHE A 15 5.94 -3.75 -12.89
CA PHE A 15 5.34 -2.56 -13.49
C PHE A 15 6.15 -1.99 -14.64
N ASN A 16 7.49 -1.96 -14.53
CA ASN A 16 8.36 -1.54 -15.62
C ASN A 16 8.22 -2.47 -16.83
N ALA A 17 8.11 -3.80 -16.63
CA ALA A 17 7.88 -4.75 -17.72
C ALA A 17 6.52 -4.55 -18.41
N ALA A 18 5.52 -4.02 -17.69
CA ALA A 18 4.23 -3.62 -18.25
C ALA A 18 4.27 -2.24 -18.95
N GLY A 19 5.43 -1.59 -19.03
CA GLY A 19 5.61 -0.28 -19.65
C GLY A 19 5.15 0.91 -18.80
N LEU A 20 4.97 0.71 -17.48
CA LEU A 20 4.51 1.75 -16.57
C LEU A 20 5.71 2.48 -15.93
N GLU A 21 5.64 3.82 -15.85
CA GLU A 21 6.59 4.60 -15.05
C GLU A 21 6.38 4.33 -13.56
N VAL A 22 7.46 4.00 -12.86
CA VAL A 22 7.45 3.75 -11.42
C VAL A 22 8.15 4.89 -10.68
N ARG A 23 7.40 5.53 -9.79
CA ARG A 23 7.88 6.49 -8.79
C ARG A 23 7.81 5.87 -7.41
N GLU A 24 8.55 6.48 -6.49
CA GLU A 24 8.62 6.03 -5.11
C GLU A 24 7.99 7.04 -4.17
N TYR A 25 7.35 6.57 -3.11
CA TYR A 25 6.93 7.39 -1.99
C TYR A 25 7.64 6.97 -0.71
N ALA A 26 7.94 7.92 0.16
CA ALA A 26 8.60 7.65 1.44
C ALA A 26 7.76 6.74 2.33
N TYR A 27 8.42 5.89 3.13
CA TYR A 27 7.73 4.92 3.98
C TYR A 27 8.46 4.67 5.30
N TYR A 28 9.76 4.39 5.24
CA TYR A 28 10.49 3.92 6.42
C TYR A 28 11.40 5.00 7.02
N ASP A 29 11.20 5.28 8.30
CA ASP A 29 12.14 6.04 9.11
C ASP A 29 13.24 5.10 9.61
N ALA A 30 14.45 5.25 9.06
CA ALA A 30 15.59 4.40 9.40
C ALA A 30 16.20 4.70 10.78
N GLU A 31 16.00 5.91 11.32
CA GLU A 31 16.52 6.31 12.63
C GLU A 31 15.63 5.75 13.75
N ASN A 32 14.30 5.88 13.58
CA ASN A 32 13.33 5.45 14.60
C ASN A 32 12.80 4.03 14.36
N HIS A 33 13.09 3.42 13.21
CA HIS A 33 12.57 2.12 12.79
C HIS A 33 11.04 2.08 12.75
N THR A 34 10.41 3.17 12.34
CA THR A 34 8.95 3.36 12.27
C THR A 34 8.48 3.75 10.87
N LEU A 35 7.17 3.90 10.69
CA LEU A 35 6.59 4.51 9.50
C LEU A 35 6.85 6.02 9.54
N ASP A 36 7.49 6.56 8.51
CA ASP A 36 7.60 8.01 8.30
C ASP A 36 6.31 8.52 7.64
N PHE A 37 5.26 8.68 8.45
CA PHE A 37 3.93 9.00 7.94
C PHE A 37 3.82 10.42 7.37
N GLU A 38 4.62 11.36 7.86
CA GLU A 38 4.65 12.73 7.33
C GLU A 38 5.30 12.76 5.94
N ALA A 39 6.47 12.13 5.78
CA ALA A 39 7.12 12.07 4.47
C ALA A 39 6.31 11.25 3.45
N LEU A 40 5.63 10.19 3.92
CA LEU A 40 4.72 9.40 3.10
C LEU A 40 3.59 10.27 2.53
N GLN A 41 2.90 11.04 3.38
CA GLN A 41 1.82 11.93 2.92
C GLN A 41 2.36 13.03 2.00
N ALA A 42 3.52 13.60 2.30
CA ALA A 42 4.16 14.60 1.45
C ALA A 42 4.43 14.04 0.05
N SER A 43 5.00 12.83 -0.04
CA SER A 43 5.25 12.14 -1.30
C SER A 43 3.95 11.88 -2.08
N LEU A 44 2.92 11.33 -1.41
CA LEU A 44 1.65 11.00 -2.06
C LEU A 44 0.79 12.23 -2.40
N SER A 45 1.10 13.39 -1.82
CA SER A 45 0.47 14.66 -2.21
C SER A 45 0.89 15.15 -3.60
N GLU A 46 2.02 14.63 -4.12
CA GLU A 46 2.51 14.89 -5.48
C GLU A 46 1.90 13.95 -6.53
N ALA A 47 1.28 12.85 -6.10
CA ALA A 47 0.56 11.94 -6.99
C ALA A 47 -0.66 12.65 -7.60
N GLN A 48 -0.89 12.42 -8.89
CA GLN A 48 -1.92 13.12 -9.66
C GLN A 48 -3.12 12.21 -9.96
N ALA A 49 -4.23 12.82 -10.34
CA ALA A 49 -5.39 12.06 -10.80
C ALA A 49 -5.02 11.14 -11.97
N GLY A 50 -5.43 9.87 -11.88
CA GLY A 50 -5.07 8.84 -12.85
C GLY A 50 -3.75 8.09 -12.56
N ASP A 51 -2.94 8.56 -11.61
CA ASP A 51 -1.87 7.73 -11.06
C ASP A 51 -2.45 6.52 -10.31
N VAL A 52 -1.64 5.48 -10.17
CA VAL A 52 -1.95 4.31 -9.34
C VAL A 52 -0.94 4.22 -8.21
N VAL A 53 -1.43 4.06 -6.98
CA VAL A 53 -0.59 3.92 -5.77
C VAL A 53 -0.72 2.51 -5.22
N LEU A 54 0.39 1.79 -5.16
CA LEU A 54 0.44 0.44 -4.59
C LEU A 54 0.67 0.49 -3.08
N PHE A 55 -0.21 -0.16 -2.32
CA PHE A 55 -0.08 -0.44 -0.91
C PHE A 55 0.06 -1.94 -0.65
N HIS A 56 0.77 -2.29 0.42
CA HIS A 56 0.72 -3.64 0.99
C HIS A 56 -0.47 -3.66 1.94
N GLY A 57 -1.41 -4.58 1.76
CA GLY A 57 -2.65 -4.59 2.56
C GLY A 57 -2.43 -4.86 4.04
N CYS A 58 -1.40 -5.66 4.34
CA CYS A 58 -0.86 -5.89 5.68
C CYS A 58 0.53 -6.50 5.54
N CYS A 59 1.26 -6.61 6.65
CA CYS A 59 2.58 -7.21 6.75
C CYS A 59 3.53 -6.65 5.69
N HIS A 60 3.71 -5.33 5.64
CA HIS A 60 4.54 -4.66 4.63
C HIS A 60 5.88 -5.36 4.42
N ASN A 61 6.22 -5.65 3.16
CA ASN A 61 7.50 -6.27 2.81
C ASN A 61 8.43 -5.21 2.18
N PRO A 62 9.63 -4.95 2.75
CA PRO A 62 10.32 -5.76 3.77
C PRO A 62 10.21 -5.28 5.22
N THR A 63 9.53 -4.15 5.48
CA THR A 63 9.68 -3.44 6.76
C THR A 63 8.96 -4.11 7.93
N GLY A 64 7.88 -4.84 7.66
CA GLY A 64 6.95 -5.37 8.66
C GLY A 64 6.11 -4.31 9.36
N ILE A 65 6.15 -3.05 8.91
CA ILE A 65 5.47 -1.92 9.55
C ILE A 65 4.25 -1.55 8.73
N ASP A 66 3.07 -1.63 9.33
CA ASP A 66 1.80 -1.25 8.71
C ASP A 66 1.29 0.07 9.31
N PRO A 67 0.59 0.92 8.53
CA PRO A 67 -0.11 2.08 9.06
C PRO A 67 -1.19 1.69 10.07
N THR A 68 -1.46 2.58 11.04
CA THR A 68 -2.63 2.43 11.93
C THR A 68 -3.94 2.64 11.17
N LEU A 69 -5.08 2.28 11.76
CA LEU A 69 -6.38 2.51 11.14
C LEU A 69 -6.63 4.00 10.87
N GLU A 70 -6.25 4.88 11.80
CA GLU A 70 -6.37 6.32 11.64
C GLU A 70 -5.50 6.83 10.48
N GLN A 71 -4.28 6.32 10.36
CA GLN A 71 -3.40 6.63 9.23
C GLN A 71 -3.97 6.13 7.90
N TRP A 72 -4.55 4.91 7.87
CA TRP A 72 -5.24 4.40 6.69
C TRP A 72 -6.42 5.27 6.26
N GLN A 73 -7.21 5.76 7.20
CA GLN A 73 -8.32 6.68 6.92
C GLN A 73 -7.84 7.98 6.29
N VAL A 74 -6.77 8.57 6.83
CA VAL A 74 -6.14 9.78 6.26
C VAL A 74 -5.64 9.51 4.83
N LEU A 75 -5.03 8.36 4.57
CA LEU A 75 -4.58 8.00 3.22
C LEU A 75 -5.74 7.78 2.24
N ALA A 76 -6.85 7.22 2.71
CA ALA A 76 -8.05 7.05 1.90
C ALA A 76 -8.66 8.40 1.51
N GLU A 77 -8.73 9.35 2.45
CA GLU A 77 -9.19 10.71 2.17
C GLU A 77 -8.27 11.44 1.17
N LEU A 78 -6.95 11.35 1.38
CA LEU A 78 -5.95 11.92 0.46
C LEU A 78 -6.09 11.33 -0.95
N SER A 79 -6.37 10.03 -1.05
CA SER A 79 -6.60 9.36 -2.33
C SER A 79 -7.79 9.92 -3.09
N VAL A 80 -8.91 10.14 -2.40
CA VAL A 80 -10.10 10.75 -3.00
C VAL A 80 -9.83 12.18 -3.41
N GLU A 81 -9.15 12.95 -2.56
CA GLU A 81 -8.81 14.35 -2.84
C GLU A 81 -7.94 14.49 -4.10
N LYS A 82 -6.92 13.64 -4.23
CA LYS A 82 -5.95 13.68 -5.33
C LYS A 82 -6.41 12.93 -6.58
N GLY A 83 -7.38 12.03 -6.45
CA GLY A 83 -7.96 11.28 -7.55
C GLY A 83 -7.08 10.16 -8.11
N TRP A 84 -6.07 9.70 -7.38
CA TRP A 84 -5.27 8.53 -7.76
C TRP A 84 -5.97 7.22 -7.34
N LEU A 85 -5.72 6.15 -8.09
CA LEU A 85 -6.36 4.84 -7.91
C LEU A 85 -5.55 3.97 -6.92
N PRO A 86 -6.13 3.52 -5.80
CA PRO A 86 -5.46 2.59 -4.89
C PRO A 86 -5.38 1.16 -5.46
N LEU A 87 -4.20 0.57 -5.35
CA LEU A 87 -3.92 -0.84 -5.63
C LEU A 87 -3.38 -1.52 -4.36
N PHE A 88 -4.04 -2.57 -3.90
CA PHE A 88 -3.59 -3.36 -2.75
C PHE A 88 -2.94 -4.67 -3.18
N ASP A 89 -1.67 -4.89 -2.83
CA ASP A 89 -1.06 -6.22 -2.78
C ASP A 89 -1.36 -6.85 -1.41
N PHE A 90 -2.21 -7.88 -1.40
CA PHE A 90 -2.74 -8.49 -0.20
C PHE A 90 -2.38 -9.98 -0.09
N ALA A 91 -1.09 -10.23 0.09
CA ALA A 91 -0.50 -11.57 0.12
C ALA A 91 -0.51 -12.26 1.50
N TYR A 92 -0.63 -11.50 2.60
CA TYR A 92 -0.36 -11.99 3.96
C TYR A 92 -1.52 -11.89 4.94
N GLN A 93 -2.75 -11.60 4.49
CA GLN A 93 -3.91 -11.50 5.38
C GLN A 93 -4.01 -12.67 6.37
N GLY A 94 -4.13 -12.36 7.65
CA GLY A 94 -4.15 -13.30 8.77
C GLY A 94 -2.78 -13.58 9.39
N PHE A 95 -1.70 -12.90 8.96
CA PHE A 95 -0.34 -13.11 9.47
C PHE A 95 0.12 -12.01 10.44
N ALA A 96 -0.55 -10.85 10.49
CA ALA A 96 -0.22 -9.78 11.43
C ALA A 96 -1.09 -9.87 12.69
N ARG A 97 -2.29 -9.27 12.65
CA ARG A 97 -3.18 -9.13 13.80
C ARG A 97 -4.36 -10.10 13.76
N GLY A 98 -4.81 -10.46 12.56
CA GLY A 98 -5.93 -11.37 12.35
C GLY A 98 -6.57 -11.16 10.97
N LEU A 99 -7.48 -12.05 10.57
CA LEU A 99 -8.08 -11.99 9.22
C LEU A 99 -8.86 -10.70 8.97
N GLU A 100 -9.52 -10.19 9.99
CA GLU A 100 -10.39 -9.02 9.93
C GLU A 100 -9.60 -7.73 10.11
N GLU A 101 -8.67 -7.75 11.06
CA GLU A 101 -7.79 -6.65 11.42
C GLU A 101 -6.82 -6.34 10.28
N ASP A 102 -6.27 -7.36 9.63
CA ASP A 102 -5.36 -7.19 8.49
C ASP A 102 -6.07 -6.59 7.26
N ALA A 103 -7.41 -6.59 7.23
CA ALA A 103 -8.22 -6.00 6.16
C ALA A 103 -8.73 -4.58 6.49
N GLU A 104 -8.41 -4.03 7.66
CA GLU A 104 -8.87 -2.71 8.11
C GLU A 104 -8.49 -1.59 7.11
N GLY A 105 -7.24 -1.56 6.64
CA GLY A 105 -6.77 -0.56 5.68
C GLY A 105 -7.50 -0.64 4.33
N LEU A 106 -7.68 -1.86 3.80
CA LEU A 106 -8.45 -2.08 2.57
C LEU A 106 -9.91 -1.61 2.72
N ARG A 107 -10.53 -1.89 3.87
CA ARG A 107 -11.91 -1.48 4.15
C ARG A 107 -12.06 0.02 4.31
N ALA A 108 -11.07 0.70 4.89
CA ALA A 108 -11.05 2.16 4.98
C ALA A 108 -11.09 2.80 3.58
N PHE A 109 -10.30 2.29 2.63
CA PHE A 109 -10.36 2.73 1.23
C PHE A 109 -11.68 2.36 0.56
N ALA A 110 -12.15 1.12 0.71
CA ALA A 110 -13.40 0.66 0.10
C ALA A 110 -14.64 1.46 0.57
N ALA A 111 -14.60 2.07 1.75
CA ALA A 111 -15.68 2.90 2.25
C ALA A 111 -15.80 4.25 1.52
N LEU A 112 -14.70 4.77 0.96
CA LEU A 112 -14.65 6.09 0.31
C LEU A 112 -14.57 6.00 -1.23
N HIS A 113 -13.98 4.92 -1.74
CA HIS A 113 -13.75 4.74 -3.17
C HIS A 113 -14.85 3.94 -3.86
N LYS A 114 -15.24 4.38 -5.05
CA LYS A 114 -16.08 3.59 -5.96
C LYS A 114 -15.31 2.49 -6.68
N GLU A 115 -14.01 2.71 -6.89
CA GLU A 115 -13.12 1.84 -7.64
C GLU A 115 -11.79 1.70 -6.92
N LEU A 116 -11.31 0.46 -6.79
CA LEU A 116 -10.00 0.09 -6.27
C LEU A 116 -9.58 -1.26 -6.84
N ILE A 117 -8.28 -1.58 -6.80
CA ILE A 117 -7.76 -2.86 -7.28
C ILE A 117 -7.18 -3.65 -6.09
N VAL A 118 -7.46 -4.95 -6.02
CA VAL A 118 -6.85 -5.85 -5.04
C VAL A 118 -6.21 -7.04 -5.75
N ALA A 119 -4.89 -7.18 -5.61
CA ALA A 119 -4.15 -8.38 -5.97
C ALA A 119 -4.00 -9.24 -4.71
N SER A 120 -4.77 -10.33 -4.58
CA SER A 120 -4.65 -11.25 -3.45
C SER A 120 -3.84 -12.49 -3.82
N SER A 121 -2.95 -12.91 -2.92
CA SER A 121 -2.18 -14.15 -3.06
C SER A 121 -2.57 -15.17 -1.99
N TYR A 122 -2.71 -16.42 -2.41
CA TYR A 122 -2.96 -17.55 -1.51
C TYR A 122 -1.74 -18.43 -1.28
N SER A 123 -0.61 -18.20 -1.98
CA SER A 123 0.57 -19.06 -1.83
C SER A 123 1.05 -19.11 -0.37
N LYS A 124 0.95 -17.97 0.35
CA LYS A 124 1.44 -17.84 1.72
C LYS A 124 0.33 -18.21 2.70
N LYS A 125 -0.88 -17.69 2.48
CA LYS A 125 -2.07 -17.96 3.30
C LYS A 125 -2.47 -19.43 3.37
N LEU A 126 -2.44 -20.13 2.23
CA LEU A 126 -2.85 -21.54 2.13
C LEU A 126 -1.67 -22.50 1.94
N ARG A 127 -0.42 -22.01 2.02
CA ARG A 127 0.81 -22.79 1.75
C ARG A 127 0.75 -23.56 0.42
N LEU A 128 0.20 -22.93 -0.62
CA LEU A 128 0.07 -23.57 -1.93
C LEU A 128 1.39 -23.58 -2.72
N ILE A 129 2.41 -22.83 -2.29
CA ILE A 129 3.80 -22.85 -2.77
C ILE A 129 4.71 -22.34 -1.65
#